data_AF-A0A819JHX6-F1
#
_entry.id   AF-A0A819JHX6-F1
#
_cell.length_a   1.000
_cell.length_b   1.000
_cell.length_c   1.000
_cell.angle_alpha   90.00
_cell.angle_beta   90.00
_cell.angle_gamma   90.00
#
_symmetry.space_group_name_H-M   'P 1'
#
loop_
_entity.id
_entity.type
_entity.pdbx_description
1 polymer ?
#
loop_
_entity_poly.entity_id
_entity_poly.type
_entity_poly.pdbx_seq_one_letter_code
_entity_poly.pdbx_strand_id
1 'polypeptide(L)'
;MDIFEKLKQVRNINTIYTEALYELRKNIIDKFRQELELAKLVTPLNPSNIHIRKFESSVKYLPETIRNVLEVELKHCREDMTSKIQNINN
;
A
#
# COMPACT_ATOMS: atom_id res chain seq x y z
N MET A 1 3.89 -3.76 -20.19
CA MET A 1 4.19 -5.20 -20.08
C MET A 1 4.45 -5.48 -18.59
N ASP A 2 3.48 -6.07 -17.91
CA ASP A 2 3.40 -6.13 -16.44
C ASP A 2 4.30 -7.26 -15.90
N ILE A 3 5.25 -6.96 -15.02
CA ILE A 3 6.22 -7.94 -14.51
C ILE A 3 5.49 -9.07 -13.77
N PHE A 4 4.34 -8.76 -13.15
CA PHE A 4 3.49 -9.73 -12.48
C PHE A 4 2.82 -10.70 -13.45
N GLU A 5 2.46 -10.27 -14.66
CA GLU A 5 1.89 -11.14 -15.70
C GLU A 5 2.95 -12.08 -16.28
N LYS A 6 4.17 -11.58 -16.54
CA LYS A 6 5.29 -12.45 -16.94
C LYS A 6 5.62 -13.49 -15.87
N LEU A 7 5.59 -13.10 -14.60
CA LEU A 7 5.92 -14.00 -13.50
C LEU A 7 4.82 -15.04 -13.22
N LYS A 8 3.53 -14.70 -13.44
CA LYS A 8 2.43 -15.70 -13.42
C LYS A 8 2.64 -16.82 -14.44
N GLN A 9 3.15 -16.50 -15.63
CA GLN A 9 3.36 -17.49 -16.70
C GLN A 9 4.44 -18.54 -16.36
N VAL A 10 5.40 -18.20 -15.51
CA VAL A 10 6.50 -19.11 -15.08
C VAL A 10 6.10 -20.00 -13.89
N ARG A 11 4.96 -19.68 -13.24
CA ARG A 11 4.53 -20.26 -11.96
C ARG A 11 4.26 -21.78 -12.00
N ASN A 12 4.05 -22.36 -13.20
CA ASN A 12 3.81 -23.79 -13.37
C ASN A 12 5.07 -24.66 -13.44
N ILE A 13 6.29 -24.09 -13.38
CA ILE A 13 7.52 -24.83 -13.68
C ILE A 13 8.46 -24.98 -12.46
N ASN A 14 8.36 -24.13 -11.43
CA ASN A 14 9.27 -24.22 -10.27
C ASN A 14 8.66 -23.63 -8.98
N THR A 15 8.72 -24.38 -7.87
CA THR A 15 8.27 -23.95 -6.53
C THR A 15 9.02 -22.72 -6.04
N ILE A 16 10.32 -22.62 -6.35
CA ILE A 16 11.18 -21.48 -5.97
C ILE A 16 10.65 -20.16 -6.54
N TYR A 17 10.14 -20.15 -7.77
CA TYR A 17 9.55 -18.94 -8.36
C TYR A 17 8.24 -18.53 -7.68
N THR A 18 7.46 -19.51 -7.23
CA THR A 18 6.20 -19.24 -6.51
C THR A 18 6.48 -18.63 -5.14
N GLU A 19 7.48 -19.14 -4.42
CA GLU A 19 7.92 -18.60 -3.13
C GLU A 19 8.49 -17.19 -3.28
N ALA A 20 9.37 -16.97 -4.26
CA ALA A 20 9.92 -15.64 -4.54
C ALA A 20 8.84 -14.61 -4.87
N LEU A 21 7.81 -15.01 -5.63
CA LEU A 21 6.66 -14.16 -5.95
C LEU A 21 5.82 -13.82 -4.73
N TYR A 22 5.62 -14.81 -3.85
CA TYR A 22 4.90 -14.60 -2.61
C TYR A 22 5.63 -13.61 -1.70
N GLU A 23 6.93 -13.80 -1.50
CA GLU A 23 7.76 -12.89 -0.70
C GLU A 23 7.82 -11.48 -1.30
N LEU A 24 7.94 -11.38 -2.63
CA LEU A 24 7.88 -10.08 -3.30
C LEU A 24 6.55 -9.36 -3.05
N ARG A 25 5.43 -10.09 -3.18
CA ARG A 25 4.10 -9.53 -2.91
C ARG A 25 3.96 -9.06 -1.47
N LYS A 26 4.42 -9.86 -0.52
CA LYS A 26 4.41 -9.54 0.91
C LYS A 26 5.22 -8.28 1.20
N ASN A 27 6.47 -8.22 0.72
CA ASN A 27 7.35 -7.07 0.90
C ASN A 27 6.77 -5.77 0.31
N ILE A 28 6.11 -5.86 -0.85
CA ILE A 28 5.43 -4.71 -1.45
C ILE A 28 4.31 -4.23 -0.53
N ILE A 29 3.40 -5.11 -0.10
CA ILE A 29 2.29 -4.75 0.78
C ILE A 29 2.79 -4.14 2.09
N ASP A 30 3.82 -4.73 2.70
CA ASP A 30 4.39 -4.24 3.95
C ASP A 30 4.99 -2.84 3.78
N LYS A 31 5.60 -2.53 2.63
CA LYS A 31 6.10 -1.18 2.34
C LYS A 31 4.99 -0.15 2.24
N PHE A 32 3.87 -0.48 1.60
CA PHE A 32 2.71 0.41 1.54
C PHE A 32 2.12 0.67 2.93
N ARG A 33 2.01 -0.37 3.76
CA ARG A 33 1.55 -0.24 5.15
C ARG A 33 2.49 0.63 6.00
N GLN A 34 3.80 0.48 5.82
CA GLN A 34 4.79 1.35 6.47
C GLN A 34 4.58 2.82 6.11
N GLU A 35 4.33 3.15 4.84
CA GLU A 35 4.02 4.53 4.43
C GLU A 35 2.73 5.05 5.10
N LEU A 36 1.69 4.23 5.26
CA LEU A 36 0.48 4.62 5.98
C LEU A 36 0.73 4.86 7.47
N GLU A 37 1.55 4.05 8.13
CA GLU A 37 1.92 4.27 9.53
C GLU A 37 2.76 5.54 9.69
N LEU A 38 3.72 5.77 8.80
CA LEU A 38 4.50 7.02 8.79
C LEU A 38 3.61 8.25 8.56
N ALA A 39 2.58 8.13 7.71
CA ALA A 39 1.62 9.21 7.49
C ALA A 39 0.89 9.62 8.78
N LYS A 40 0.56 8.67 9.67
CA LYS A 40 -0.12 8.93 10.95
C LYS A 40 0.79 9.61 11.99
N LEU A 41 2.10 9.58 11.79
CA LEU A 41 3.08 10.19 12.70
C LEU A 41 3.42 11.64 12.32
N VAL A 42 3.06 12.10 11.12
CA VAL A 42 3.31 13.47 10.68
C VAL A 42 2.52 14.46 11.54
N THR A 43 3.21 15.49 12.05
CA THR A 43 2.64 16.56 12.87
C THR A 43 2.83 17.93 12.19
N PRO A 44 1.80 18.78 12.07
CA PRO A 44 0.40 18.50 12.40
C PRO A 44 -0.16 17.36 11.52
N LEU A 45 -1.14 16.64 12.05
CA LEU A 45 -1.83 15.58 11.30
C LEU A 45 -2.38 16.18 10.00
N ASN A 46 -2.03 15.57 8.88
CA ASN A 46 -2.42 16.01 7.56
C ASN A 46 -2.77 14.78 6.69
N PRO A 47 -4.05 14.57 6.33
CA PRO A 47 -4.49 13.45 5.48
C PRO A 47 -3.97 13.48 4.03
N SER A 48 -3.27 14.56 3.65
CA SER A 48 -2.66 14.78 2.33
C SER A 48 -1.14 14.98 2.42
N ASN A 49 -0.49 14.37 3.42
CA ASN A 49 0.96 14.49 3.60
C ASN A 49 1.78 13.74 2.52
N ILE A 50 3.11 13.85 2.60
CA ILE A 50 4.02 13.26 1.60
C ILE A 50 3.94 11.73 1.52
N HIS A 51 3.70 11.03 2.63
CA HIS A 51 3.62 9.57 2.65
C HIS A 51 2.34 9.07 1.95
N ILE A 52 1.22 9.78 2.17
CA ILE A 52 -0.03 9.54 1.43
C ILE A 52 0.15 9.75 -0.07
N ARG A 53 0.82 10.84 -0.48
CA ARG A 53 1.09 11.09 -1.92
C ARG A 53 2.00 10.02 -2.53
N LYS A 54 3.03 9.57 -1.81
CA LYS A 54 3.91 8.47 -2.25
C LYS A 54 3.12 7.18 -2.42
N PHE A 55 2.28 6.85 -1.45
CA PHE A 55 1.36 5.71 -1.52
C PHE A 55 0.50 5.77 -2.78
N GLU A 56 -0.26 6.86 -2.98
CA GLU A 56 -1.17 7.01 -4.13
C GLU A 56 -0.44 6.98 -5.47
N SER A 57 0.73 7.60 -5.54
CA SER A 57 1.54 7.59 -6.77
C SER A 57 2.05 6.20 -7.14
N SER A 58 2.28 5.34 -6.14
CA SER A 58 2.88 4.02 -6.34
C SER A 58 1.83 2.92 -6.52
N VAL A 59 0.69 3.02 -5.83
CA VAL A 59 -0.35 1.98 -5.81
C VAL A 59 -0.97 1.74 -7.19
N LYS A 60 -1.00 2.77 -8.06
CA LYS A 60 -1.53 2.69 -9.42
C LYS A 60 -0.79 1.73 -10.35
N TYR A 61 0.46 1.39 -10.02
CA TYR A 61 1.29 0.46 -10.79
C TYR A 61 1.16 -0.99 -10.33
N LEU A 62 0.35 -1.26 -9.31
CA LEU A 62 0.15 -2.60 -8.80
C LEU A 62 -0.98 -3.33 -9.54
N PRO A 63 -0.94 -4.68 -9.55
CA PRO A 63 -2.08 -5.48 -9.97
C PRO A 63 -3.35 -5.09 -9.22
N GLU A 64 -4.47 -5.05 -9.93
CA GLU A 64 -5.77 -4.61 -9.41
C GLU A 64 -6.14 -5.28 -8.08
N THR A 65 -5.93 -6.59 -7.96
CA THR A 65 -6.21 -7.33 -6.73
C THR A 65 -5.45 -6.83 -5.50
N ILE A 66 -4.22 -6.33 -5.67
CA ILE A 66 -3.40 -5.77 -4.59
C ILE A 66 -3.79 -4.31 -4.38
N ARG A 67 -3.95 -3.56 -5.47
CA ARG A 67 -4.35 -2.15 -5.44
C ARG A 67 -5.64 -1.94 -4.65
N ASN A 68 -6.69 -2.72 -4.92
CA ASN A 68 -7.99 -2.54 -4.28
C ASN A 68 -7.92 -2.73 -2.75
N VAL A 69 -7.13 -3.70 -2.27
CA VAL A 69 -6.92 -3.91 -0.83
C VAL A 69 -6.22 -2.72 -0.19
N LEU A 70 -5.17 -2.23 -0.84
CA LEU A 70 -4.39 -1.09 -0.36
C LEU A 70 -5.18 0.23 -0.39
N GLU A 71 -6.04 0.44 -1.38
CA GLU A 71 -6.91 1.62 -1.45
C GLU A 71 -7.93 1.67 -0.30
N VAL A 72 -8.45 0.51 0.13
CA VAL A 72 -9.32 0.42 1.31
C VAL A 72 -8.53 0.77 2.58
N GLU A 73 -7.32 0.24 2.75
CA GLU A 73 -6.46 0.58 3.90
C GLU A 73 -6.12 2.09 3.93
N LEU A 74 -5.85 2.70 2.78
CA LEU A 74 -5.62 4.13 2.65
C LEU A 74 -6.87 4.94 3.07
N LYS A 75 -8.06 4.51 2.66
CA LYS A 75 -9.32 5.17 3.03
C LYS A 75 -9.49 5.20 4.55
N HIS A 76 -9.34 4.06 5.21
CA HIS A 76 -9.43 4.00 6.68
C HIS A 76 -8.36 4.85 7.37
N CYS A 77 -7.13 4.84 6.86
CA CYS A 77 -6.06 5.69 7.38
C CYS A 77 -6.42 7.18 7.34
N ARG A 78 -7.04 7.65 6.25
CA ARG A 78 -7.52 9.03 6.12
C ARG A 78 -8.67 9.36 7.06
N GLU A 79 -9.63 8.45 7.19
CA GLU A 79 -10.77 8.59 8.10
C GLU A 79 -10.30 8.71 9.56
N ASP A 80 -9.34 7.86 9.97
CA ASP A 80 -8.74 7.90 11.32
C ASP A 80 -8.02 9.22 11.59
N MET A 81 -7.20 9.69 10.65
CA MET A 81 -6.48 10.96 10.79
C MET A 81 -7.46 12.13 10.88
N THR A 82 -8.49 12.14 10.03
CA THR A 82 -9.50 13.21 10.00
C THR A 82 -10.29 13.26 11.32
N SER A 83 -10.70 12.09 11.83
CA SER A 83 -11.40 11.96 13.10
C SER A 83 -10.54 12.44 14.27
N LYS A 84 -9.24 12.10 14.29
CA LYS A 84 -8.30 12.59 15.31
C LYS A 84 -8.11 14.11 15.27
N ILE A 85 -8.03 14.70 14.07
CA ILE A 85 -7.93 16.16 13.91
C ILE A 85 -9.18 16.85 14.48
N GLN A 86 -10.37 16.33 14.17
CA GLN A 86 -11.63 16.89 14.69
C GLN A 86 -11.71 16.82 16.22
N ASN A 87 -11.27 15.72 16.82
CA ASN A 87 -11.24 15.55 18.27
C ASN A 87 -10.22 16.46 18.98
N ILE A 88 -9.17 16.90 18.31
CA ILE A 88 -8.19 17.85 18.88
C ILE A 88 -8.73 19.30 18.85
N ASN A 89 -9.63 19.60 17.92
CA ASN A 89 -10.16 20.95 17.70
C ASN A 89 -11.49 21.22 18.44
N ASN A 90 -12.08 20.21 19.09
CA ASN A 90 -13.27 20.31 19.94
C ASN A 90 -12.87 20.30 21.42
#